data_AF-A0A7W1H7C8-F1
#
_entry.id   AF-A0A7W1H7C8-F1
#
_cell.length_a   1.000
_cell.length_b   1.000
_cell.length_c   1.000
_cell.angle_alpha   90.00
_cell.angle_beta   90.00
_cell.angle_gamma   90.00
#
_symmetry.space_group_name_H-M   'P 1'
#
loop_
_entity.id
_entity.type
_entity.pdbx_description
1 polymer ?
#
loop_
_entity_poly.entity_id
_entity_poly.type
_entity_poly.pdbx_seq_one_letter_code
_entity_poly.pdbx_strand_id
1 'polypeptide(L)'
;MSEGTPAGIPGDLQLPVVWEGTEETPALFANQVLGQIGPQGEIVLTFGQLIPPAFVGTQDQIAEQAKQLTQIPTQTVARLVITRTGLDQLIELLKQTADNSDRAQEMLQQVQSRVSDDK
;
A
#
# COMPACT_ATOMS: atom_id res chain seq x y z
N MET A 1 -17.40 10.17 1.46
CA MET A 1 -17.15 9.70 2.84
C MET A 1 -17.78 8.33 2.95
N SER A 2 -17.00 7.26 3.12
CA SER A 2 -17.56 5.91 3.29
C SER A 2 -17.93 5.70 4.76
N GLU A 3 -19.20 5.47 5.03
CA GLU A 3 -19.69 5.08 6.35
C GLU A 3 -19.27 3.62 6.61
N GLY A 4 -18.24 3.43 7.43
CA GLY A 4 -17.92 2.13 8.01
C GLY A 4 -18.55 2.03 9.38
N THR A 5 -19.38 1.01 9.63
CA THR A 5 -19.82 0.68 11.00
C THR A 5 -18.60 0.16 11.78
N PRO A 6 -18.23 0.77 12.92
CA PRO A 6 -17.10 0.30 13.70
C PRO A 6 -17.36 -1.12 14.22
N ALA A 7 -16.43 -2.04 14.00
CA ALA A 7 -16.53 -3.39 14.56
C ALA A 7 -16.43 -3.34 16.09
N GLY A 8 -17.36 -4.00 16.79
CA GLY A 8 -17.28 -4.24 18.25
C GLY A 8 -18.13 -3.34 19.15
N ILE A 9 -18.97 -2.46 18.61
CA ILE A 9 -19.94 -1.69 19.40
C ILE A 9 -21.25 -2.49 19.56
N PRO A 10 -21.75 -2.71 20.80
CA PRO A 10 -23.02 -3.41 21.01
C PRO A 10 -24.23 -2.61 20.50
N GLY A 11 -25.12 -3.27 19.76
CA GLY A 11 -26.44 -2.73 19.34
C GLY A 11 -26.42 -1.89 18.06
N ASP A 12 -27.50 -1.13 17.82
CA ASP A 12 -27.69 -0.26 16.65
C ASP A 12 -26.94 1.10 16.79
N LEU A 13 -26.01 1.20 17.75
CA LEU A 13 -25.29 2.44 18.03
C LEU A 13 -24.22 2.67 16.96
N GLN A 14 -24.55 3.48 15.96
CA GLN A 14 -23.59 3.96 14.97
C GLN A 14 -22.84 5.16 15.53
N LEU A 15 -21.56 4.96 15.88
CA LEU A 15 -20.66 6.06 16.20
C LEU A 15 -19.87 6.47 14.96
N PRO A 16 -19.68 7.79 14.72
CA PRO A 16 -18.84 8.25 13.63
C PRO A 16 -17.39 7.81 13.87
N VAL A 17 -16.75 7.27 12.84
CA VAL A 17 -15.32 6.99 12.85
C VAL A 17 -14.57 8.30 12.65
N VAL A 18 -13.85 8.75 13.68
CA VAL A 18 -12.98 9.91 13.61
C VAL A 18 -11.55 9.42 13.46
N TRP A 19 -10.83 9.95 12.46
CA TRP A 19 -9.42 9.67 12.25
C TRP A 19 -8.59 10.67 13.05
N GLU A 20 -7.81 10.16 13.99
CA GLU A 20 -6.88 10.96 14.79
C GLU A 20 -5.45 10.61 14.40
N GLY A 21 -4.54 11.60 14.40
CA GLY A 21 -3.12 11.35 14.18
C GLY A 21 -2.70 11.15 12.73
N THR A 22 -3.58 11.37 11.73
CA THR A 22 -3.27 11.06 10.32
C THR A 22 -2.17 11.95 9.76
N GLU A 23 -2.14 13.22 10.11
CA GLU A 23 -1.11 14.17 9.65
C GLU A 23 0.23 13.97 10.38
N GLU A 24 0.18 13.48 11.61
CA GLU A 24 1.34 13.19 12.45
C GLU A 24 1.93 11.80 12.16
N THR A 25 1.14 10.90 11.58
CA THR A 25 1.59 9.57 11.19
C THR A 25 2.46 9.68 9.93
N PRO A 26 3.73 9.25 9.98
CA PRO A 26 4.61 9.38 8.82
C PRO A 26 4.10 8.53 7.66
N ALA A 27 4.02 9.15 6.48
CA ALA A 27 3.81 8.43 5.23
C ALA A 27 5.11 7.69 4.85
N LEU A 28 5.12 6.38 5.07
CA LEU A 28 6.25 5.52 4.71
C LEU A 28 6.01 4.84 3.36
N PHE A 29 7.06 4.75 2.55
CA PHE A 29 6.97 4.02 1.30
C PHE A 29 6.94 2.50 1.56
N ALA A 30 5.96 1.81 0.99
CA ALA A 30 5.88 0.36 0.99
C ALA A 30 5.84 -0.15 -0.45
N ASN A 31 6.78 -1.03 -0.79
CA ASN A 31 6.88 -1.66 -2.11
C ASN A 31 6.87 -3.19 -2.04
N GLN A 32 6.78 -3.76 -0.85
CA GLN A 32 6.62 -5.18 -0.61
C GLN A 32 5.44 -5.40 0.32
N VAL A 33 4.61 -6.40 0.03
CA VAL A 33 3.48 -6.79 0.87
C VAL A 33 3.51 -8.30 1.04
N LEU A 34 3.44 -8.76 2.29
CA LEU A 34 3.39 -10.17 2.66
C LEU A 34 2.07 -10.45 3.39
N GLY A 35 1.29 -11.41 2.88
CA GLY A 35 0.11 -11.94 3.55
C GLY A 35 0.41 -13.26 4.23
N GLN A 36 -0.03 -13.43 5.48
CA GLN A 36 0.08 -14.68 6.23
C GLN A 36 -1.25 -15.01 6.90
N ILE A 37 -1.52 -16.32 7.05
CA ILE A 37 -2.62 -16.81 7.88
C ILE A 37 -1.99 -17.33 9.18
N GLY A 38 -2.40 -16.75 10.30
CA GLY A 38 -1.96 -17.16 11.61
C GLY A 38 -2.66 -18.44 12.08
N PRO A 39 -2.19 -19.04 13.19
CA PRO A 39 -2.68 -20.34 13.65
C PRO A 39 -4.16 -20.37 14.01
N GLN A 40 -4.76 -19.22 14.32
CA GLN A 40 -6.17 -19.10 14.69
C GLN A 40 -7.03 -18.58 13.52
N GLY A 41 -6.47 -18.54 12.31
CA GLY A 41 -7.14 -18.05 11.10
C GLY A 41 -7.13 -16.53 10.97
N GLU A 42 -6.39 -15.81 11.81
CA GLU A 42 -6.17 -14.38 11.67
C GLU A 42 -5.35 -14.08 10.42
N ILE A 43 -5.67 -13.01 9.72
CA ILE A 43 -4.92 -12.59 8.53
C ILE A 43 -3.94 -11.51 8.95
N VAL A 44 -2.66 -11.70 8.66
CA VAL A 44 -1.60 -10.75 8.93
C VAL A 44 -1.07 -10.20 7.63
N LEU A 45 -1.21 -8.89 7.42
CA LEU A 45 -0.62 -8.17 6.30
C LEU A 45 0.60 -7.39 6.79
N THR A 46 1.78 -7.70 6.24
CA THR A 46 3.03 -7.00 6.53
C THR A 46 3.43 -6.18 5.32
N PHE A 47 3.61 -4.87 5.51
CA PHE A 47 4.09 -3.94 4.51
C PHE A 47 5.56 -3.64 4.78
N GLY A 48 6.36 -3.71 3.72
CA GLY A 48 7.79 -3.54 3.78
C GLY A 48 8.33 -2.55 2.75
N GLN A 49 9.43 -1.91 3.12
CA GLN A 49 10.28 -1.13 2.25
C GLN A 49 11.53 -1.94 1.92
N LEU A 50 11.62 -2.38 0.68
CA LEU A 50 12.82 -3.00 0.12
C LEU A 50 13.64 -1.91 -0.58
N ILE A 51 14.89 -1.77 -0.16
CA ILE A 51 15.88 -0.89 -0.79
C ILE A 51 16.93 -1.79 -1.42
N PRO A 52 16.93 -1.95 -2.75
CA PRO A 52 17.93 -2.79 -3.42
C PRO A 52 19.34 -2.25 -3.17
N PRO A 53 20.34 -3.13 -3.00
CA PRO A 53 21.73 -2.69 -2.95
C PRO A 53 22.12 -2.02 -4.27
N ALA A 54 22.94 -0.97 -4.17
CA ALA A 54 23.50 -0.33 -5.35
C ALA A 54 24.53 -1.27 -5.98
N PHE A 55 24.35 -1.60 -7.26
CA PHE A 55 25.35 -2.33 -8.04
C PHE A 55 26.23 -1.33 -8.80
N VAL A 56 27.52 -1.62 -8.90
CA VAL A 56 28.49 -0.74 -9.56
C VAL A 56 29.29 -1.54 -10.59
N GLY A 57 29.36 -1.07 -11.83
CA GLY A 57 30.20 -1.68 -12.87
C GLY A 57 29.50 -1.86 -14.22
N THR A 58 30.09 -2.68 -15.08
CA THR A 58 29.49 -3.14 -16.34
C THR A 58 28.35 -4.13 -16.07
N GLN A 59 27.51 -4.43 -17.07
CA GLN A 59 26.41 -5.39 -16.88
C GLN A 59 26.86 -6.75 -16.36
N ASP A 60 27.98 -7.29 -16.87
CA ASP A 60 28.53 -8.56 -16.40
C ASP A 60 28.97 -8.49 -14.93
N GLN A 61 29.57 -7.37 -14.51
CA GLN A 61 29.97 -7.14 -13.12
C GLN A 61 28.77 -7.01 -12.19
N ILE A 62 27.69 -6.36 -12.65
CA ILE A 62 26.42 -6.24 -11.92
C ILE A 62 25.78 -7.63 -11.76
N ALA A 63 25.76 -8.44 -12.83
CA ALA A 63 25.20 -9.78 -12.79
C ALA A 63 25.96 -10.69 -11.81
N GLU A 64 27.29 -10.63 -11.78
CA GLU A 64 28.09 -11.37 -10.81
C GLU A 64 27.86 -10.90 -9.37
N GLN A 65 27.72 -9.59 -9.13
CA GLN A 65 27.37 -9.06 -7.81
C GLN A 65 25.98 -9.53 -7.36
N ALA A 66 24.99 -9.53 -8.26
CA ALA A 66 23.65 -9.99 -7.96
C ALA A 66 23.61 -11.48 -7.58
N LYS A 67 24.43 -12.32 -8.22
CA LYS A 67 24.54 -13.76 -7.89
C LYS A 67 25.07 -14.02 -6.47
N GLN A 68 25.82 -13.09 -5.89
CA GLN A 68 26.36 -13.22 -4.53
C GLN A 68 25.34 -12.85 -3.44
N LEU A 69 24.22 -12.24 -3.81
CA LEU A 69 23.18 -11.90 -2.86
C LEU A 69 22.42 -13.15 -2.42
N THR A 70 22.50 -13.46 -1.13
CA THR A 70 21.68 -14.52 -0.52
C THR A 70 20.28 -14.03 -0.15
N GLN A 71 20.15 -12.73 0.13
CA GLN A 71 18.88 -12.09 0.51
C GLN A 71 18.95 -10.58 0.25
N ILE A 72 17.79 -9.96 0.05
CA ILE A 72 17.64 -8.51 0.03
C ILE A 72 16.87 -8.09 1.28
N PRO A 73 17.44 -7.24 2.16
CA PRO A 73 16.77 -6.83 3.37
C PRO A 73 15.53 -6.00 3.03
N THR A 74 14.44 -6.28 3.75
CA THR A 74 13.20 -5.51 3.68
C THR A 74 12.90 -4.96 5.07
N GLN A 75 12.79 -3.64 5.19
CA GLN A 75 12.39 -2.99 6.44
C GLN A 75 10.87 -3.07 6.58
N THR A 76 10.37 -3.59 7.70
CA THR A 76 8.92 -3.57 7.96
C THR A 76 8.49 -2.14 8.29
N VAL A 77 7.46 -1.65 7.61
CA VAL A 77 6.90 -0.29 7.83
C VAL A 77 5.51 -0.33 8.46
N ALA A 78 4.74 -1.40 8.23
CA ALA A 78 3.48 -1.65 8.92
C ALA A 78 3.19 -3.15 9.02
N ARG A 79 2.48 -3.55 10.07
CA ARG A 79 2.00 -4.92 10.26
C ARG A 79 0.60 -4.88 10.84
N LEU A 80 -0.37 -5.35 10.06
CA LEU A 80 -1.79 -5.25 10.36
C LEU A 80 -2.36 -6.66 10.56
N VAL A 81 -3.14 -6.86 11.62
CA VAL A 81 -3.95 -8.05 11.81
C VAL A 81 -5.38 -7.69 11.47
N ILE A 82 -5.98 -8.39 10.54
CA ILE A 82 -7.33 -8.12 10.04
C ILE A 82 -8.16 -9.39 10.01
N THR A 83 -9.47 -9.23 10.12
CA THR A 83 -10.44 -10.32 9.95
C THR A 83 -10.62 -10.64 8.47
N ARG A 84 -11.21 -11.80 8.17
CA ARG A 84 -11.58 -12.16 6.78
C ARG A 84 -12.51 -11.13 6.14
N THR A 85 -13.52 -10.67 6.87
CA THR A 85 -14.44 -9.62 6.41
C THR A 85 -13.72 -8.29 6.20
N GLY A 86 -12.80 -7.93 7.11
CA GLY A 86 -11.98 -6.73 6.96
C GLY A 86 -11.07 -6.79 5.73
N LEU A 87 -10.55 -7.97 5.38
CA LEU A 87 -9.79 -8.15 4.14
C LEU A 87 -10.66 -7.94 2.90
N ASP A 88 -11.90 -8.41 2.87
CA ASP A 88 -12.81 -8.16 1.73
C ASP A 88 -13.06 -6.66 1.53
N GLN A 89 -13.35 -5.95 2.62
CA GLN A 89 -13.54 -4.50 2.60
C GLN A 89 -12.27 -3.77 2.14
N LEU A 90 -11.09 -4.21 2.61
CA LEU A 90 -9.82 -3.65 2.17
C LEU A 90 -9.58 -3.87 0.67
N ILE A 91 -9.86 -5.07 0.15
CA ILE A 91 -9.73 -5.37 -1.29
C ILE A 91 -10.64 -4.46 -2.11
N GLU A 92 -11.89 -4.27 -1.68
CA GLU A 92 -12.84 -3.39 -2.36
C GLU A 92 -12.35 -1.94 -2.36
N LEU A 93 -11.91 -1.44 -1.21
CA LEU A 93 -11.36 -0.09 -1.06
C LEU A 93 -10.13 0.13 -1.96
N LEU A 94 -9.20 -0.83 -1.99
CA LEU A 94 -8.00 -0.76 -2.83
C LEU A 94 -8.34 -0.73 -4.32
N LYS A 95 -9.31 -1.53 -4.77
CA LYS A 95 -9.81 -1.50 -6.16
C LYS A 95 -10.40 -0.14 -6.52
N GLN A 96 -11.29 0.38 -5.69
CA GLN A 96 -11.88 1.71 -5.89
C GLN A 96 -10.81 2.81 -5.91
N THR A 97 -9.78 2.68 -5.07
CA THR A 97 -8.68 3.64 -5.00
C THR A 97 -7.82 3.61 -6.26
N ALA A 98 -7.53 2.41 -6.79
CA ALA A 98 -6.81 2.24 -8.05
C ALA A 98 -7.59 2.89 -9.21
N ASP A 99 -8.89 2.59 -9.35
CA ASP A 99 -9.74 3.17 -10.40
C ASP A 99 -9.77 4.71 -10.32
N ASN A 100 -9.81 5.27 -9.11
CA ASN A 100 -9.78 6.71 -8.91
C ASN A 100 -8.41 7.32 -9.27
N SER A 101 -7.31 6.60 -8.98
CA SER A 101 -5.95 7.02 -9.34
C SER A 101 -5.79 7.09 -10.86
N ASP A 102 -6.25 6.06 -11.57
CA ASP A 102 -6.16 5.99 -13.03
C ASP A 102 -6.93 7.16 -13.68
N ARG A 103 -8.16 7.42 -13.23
CA ARG A 103 -8.95 8.58 -13.68
C ARG A 103 -8.25 9.91 -13.41
N ALA A 104 -7.62 10.06 -12.25
CA ALA A 104 -6.89 11.28 -11.91
C ALA A 104 -5.67 11.48 -12.84
N GLN A 105 -4.97 10.40 -13.19
CA GLN A 105 -3.85 10.46 -14.14
C GLN A 105 -4.31 10.85 -15.56
N GLU A 106 -5.41 10.28 -16.04
CA GLU A 106 -5.99 10.63 -17.34
C GLU A 106 -6.37 12.12 -17.41
N MET A 107 -7.01 12.65 -16.36
CA MET A 107 -7.36 14.07 -16.28
C MET A 107 -6.11 14.96 -16.33
N LEU A 108 -5.05 14.60 -15.59
CA LEU A 108 -3.80 15.35 -15.60
C LEU A 108 -3.14 15.36 -17.00
N GLN A 109 -3.14 14.23 -17.70
CA GLN A 109 -2.62 14.14 -19.07
C GLN A 109 -3.42 15.00 -20.05
N GLN A 110 -4.76 15.02 -19.94
CA GLN A 110 -5.62 15.85 -20.79
C GLN A 110 -5.42 17.36 -20.55
N VAL A 111 -5.12 17.77 -19.32
CA VAL A 111 -4.78 19.17 -19.01
C VAL A 111 -3.43 19.53 -19.65
N GLN A 112 -2.44 18.64 -19.57
CA GLN A 112 -1.11 18.88 -20.13
C GLN A 112 -1.09 18.92 -21.67
N SER A 113 -1.92 18.12 -22.34
CA SER A 113 -2.04 18.16 -23.80
C SER A 113 -2.69 19.46 -24.29
N ARG A 114 -3.79 19.90 -23.64
CA ARG A 114 -4.45 21.17 -23.99
C ARG A 114 -3.56 22.40 -23.81
N VAL A 115 -2.69 22.41 -22.79
CA VAL A 115 -1.74 23.51 -22.55
C VAL A 115 -0.58 23.50 -23.57
N SER A 116 -0.27 22.34 -24.16
CA SER A 116 0.76 22.22 -25.20
C SER A 116 0.27 22.60 -26.59
N ASP A 117 -1.03 22.44 -26.87
CA ASP A 117 -1.65 22.82 -28.16
C ASP A 117 -1.90 24.34 -28.31
N ASP A 118 -1.87 25.10 -27.21
CA ASP A 118 -2.10 26.55 -27.16
C ASP A 118 -0.79 27.39 -27.24
N LYS A 119 0.35 26.76 -27.51
CA LYS A 119 1.67 27.39 -27.69
C LYS A 119 2.21 27.21 -29.10
#